data_AF-A0A9P6L716-F1
#
_entry.id   AF-A0A9P6L716-F1
#
_cell.length_a   1.000
_cell.length_b   1.000
_cell.length_c   1.000
_cell.angle_alpha   90.00
_cell.angle_beta   90.00
_cell.angle_gamma   90.00
#
_symmetry.space_group_name_H-M   'P 1'
#
loop_
_entity.id
_entity.type
_entity.pdbx_description
1 polymer ?
#
loop_
_entity_poly.entity_id
_entity_poly.type
_entity_poly.pdbx_seq_one_letter_code
_entity_poly.pdbx_strand_id
1 'polypeptide(L)'
;MAATLSLREALNESISSGRFEDTKVILYSRRDSSGKICRPRALYASSHVLKSVPYFNDLLSGTFAEAESKDFSEAIDDGETAEDYGYYSDSDLEDDDHVANSTGPLETAASSGEDSSSQPSSYFGNDNLPCAHDDFRKRPQQGKIIKVQDVAFVTWRSLFFYLYTDSIQFAPLKSQGANARAQYLREQTTPDRPPPCSPKTIYSIATKLEIKALRDIAFDDIRSKVTAENVTIALFSDFASR
;
A
#
# COMPACT_ATOMS: atom_id res chain seq x y z
N MET A 1 17.82 -14.67 -2.32
CA MET A 1 19.04 -14.59 -1.48
C MET A 1 19.56 -13.16 -1.31
N ALA A 2 19.47 -12.26 -2.29
CA ALA A 2 19.86 -10.85 -2.10
C ALA A 2 18.90 -10.06 -1.18
N ALA A 3 17.59 -10.21 -1.35
CA ALA A 3 16.56 -9.52 -0.55
C ALA A 3 16.69 -9.78 0.98
N THR A 4 17.09 -10.99 1.36
CA THR A 4 17.25 -11.37 2.77
C THR A 4 18.50 -10.76 3.42
N LEU A 5 19.54 -10.40 2.66
CA LEU A 5 20.72 -9.72 3.20
C LEU A 5 20.43 -8.23 3.45
N SER A 6 19.84 -7.55 2.47
CA SER A 6 19.52 -6.12 2.60
C SER A 6 18.54 -5.84 3.74
N LEU A 7 17.57 -6.75 3.98
CA LEU A 7 16.68 -6.64 5.14
C LEU A 7 17.43 -6.82 6.47
N ARG A 8 18.34 -7.79 6.56
CA ARG A 8 19.13 -7.99 7.79
C ARG A 8 20.02 -6.79 8.10
N GLU A 9 20.61 -6.18 7.07
CA GLU A 9 21.39 -4.95 7.21
C GLU A 9 20.52 -3.79 7.70
N ALA A 10 19.36 -3.57 7.08
CA ALA A 10 18.41 -2.55 7.50
C ALA A 10 17.94 -2.74 8.96
N LEU A 11 17.68 -3.98 9.37
CA LEU A 11 17.30 -4.30 10.75
C LEU A 11 18.46 -4.05 11.73
N ASN A 12 19.68 -4.45 11.36
CA ASN A 12 20.86 -4.26 12.19
C ASN A 12 21.17 -2.77 12.41
N GLU A 13 21.05 -1.96 11.36
CA GLU A 13 21.18 -0.50 11.47
C GLU A 13 20.08 0.09 12.37
N SER A 14 18.82 -0.33 12.16
CA SER A 14 17.67 0.13 12.93
C SER A 14 17.81 -0.12 14.44
N ILE A 15 18.37 -1.27 14.83
CA ILE A 15 18.64 -1.59 16.25
C ILE A 15 19.55 -0.53 16.89
N SER A 16 20.50 0.02 16.13
CA SER A 16 21.46 1.01 16.63
C SER A 16 20.96 2.45 16.50
N SER A 17 20.22 2.75 15.42
CA SER A 17 19.77 4.10 15.08
C SER A 17 18.39 4.44 15.66
N GLY A 18 17.59 3.44 16.02
CA GLY A 18 16.19 3.57 16.42
C GLY A 18 15.26 3.94 15.25
N ARG A 19 15.70 3.79 14.00
CA ARG A 19 14.95 4.16 12.80
C ARG A 19 15.08 3.07 11.73
N PHE A 20 13.95 2.55 11.27
CA PHE A 20 13.92 1.59 10.16
C PHE A 20 13.57 2.25 8.83
N GLU A 21 12.56 3.12 8.84
CA GLU A 21 12.08 3.83 7.66
C GLU A 21 12.78 5.17 7.50
N ASP A 22 13.34 5.38 6.30
CA ASP A 22 14.05 6.59 5.89
C ASP A 22 13.64 7.07 4.48
N THR A 23 12.63 6.41 3.90
CA THR A 23 12.07 6.71 2.58
C THR A 23 10.54 6.77 2.65
N LYS A 24 9.94 7.86 2.20
CA LYS A 24 8.49 8.08 2.06
C LYS A 24 8.15 8.10 0.58
N VAL A 25 7.20 7.26 0.16
CA VAL A 25 6.74 7.18 -1.23
C VAL A 25 5.27 7.57 -1.29
N ILE A 26 4.97 8.65 -2.00
CA ILE A 26 3.63 9.20 -2.18
C ILE A 26 3.03 8.61 -3.46
N LEU A 27 1.90 7.94 -3.33
CA LEU A 27 1.19 7.20 -4.37
C LEU A 27 -0.30 7.50 -4.30
N TYR A 28 -1.03 7.22 -5.37
CA TYR A 28 -2.47 7.43 -5.43
C TYR A 28 -3.22 6.10 -5.28
N SER A 29 -4.34 6.11 -4.56
CA SER A 29 -5.10 4.89 -4.29
C SER A 29 -6.48 4.83 -4.93
N ARG A 30 -7.00 5.95 -5.46
CA ARG A 30 -8.39 6.02 -5.92
C ARG A 30 -8.50 6.71 -7.27
N ARG A 31 -9.52 6.32 -8.03
CA ARG A 31 -10.07 7.03 -9.16
C ARG A 31 -11.46 7.54 -8.78
N ASP A 32 -11.67 8.86 -8.89
CA ASP A 32 -12.97 9.45 -8.62
C ASP A 32 -13.98 9.20 -9.76
N SER A 33 -15.24 9.62 -9.56
CA SER A 33 -16.30 9.45 -10.54
C SER A 33 -16.11 10.23 -11.84
N SER A 34 -15.22 11.24 -11.85
CA SER A 34 -14.82 11.95 -13.06
C SER A 34 -13.69 11.23 -13.83
N GLY A 35 -13.15 10.15 -13.26
CA GLY A 35 -12.02 9.40 -13.80
C GLY A 35 -10.65 9.96 -13.40
N LYS A 36 -10.60 11.02 -12.58
CA LYS A 36 -9.34 11.58 -12.09
C LYS A 36 -8.76 10.72 -10.98
N ILE A 37 -7.44 10.59 -10.99
CA ILE A 37 -6.73 9.82 -9.97
C ILE A 37 -6.45 10.72 -8.77
N CYS A 38 -6.85 10.28 -7.58
CA CYS A 38 -6.90 11.07 -6.36
C CYS A 38 -6.54 10.24 -5.13
N ARG A 39 -6.67 10.86 -3.94
CA ARG A 39 -6.34 10.25 -2.64
C ARG A 39 -4.88 9.79 -2.57
N PRO A 40 -3.93 10.75 -2.57
CA PRO A 40 -2.54 10.43 -2.30
C PRO A 40 -2.37 9.81 -0.90
N ARG A 41 -1.47 8.85 -0.78
CA ARG A 41 -1.15 8.11 0.44
C ARG A 41 0.35 7.84 0.49
N ALA A 42 0.91 7.85 1.69
CA ALA A 42 2.31 7.50 1.90
C ALA A 42 2.49 5.99 2.19
N LEU A 43 3.50 5.42 1.55
CA LEU A 43 4.20 4.22 2.00
C LEU A 43 5.54 4.62 2.59
N TYR A 44 6.00 3.84 3.56
CA TYR A 44 7.29 4.03 4.20
C TYR A 44 8.15 2.78 3.98
N ALA A 45 9.44 2.98 3.72
CA ALA A 45 10.37 1.90 3.48
C ALA A 45 11.79 2.25 3.92
N SER A 46 12.61 1.21 4.08
CA SER A 46 14.04 1.33 4.29
C SER A 46 14.76 1.45 2.94
N SER A 47 15.55 2.51 2.77
CA SER A 47 16.36 2.73 1.59
C SER A 47 17.41 1.64 1.40
N HIS A 48 17.90 1.03 2.48
CA HIS A 48 18.79 -0.14 2.41
C HIS A 48 18.14 -1.31 1.65
N VAL A 49 16.86 -1.61 1.94
CA VAL A 49 16.14 -2.66 1.22
C VAL A 49 15.82 -2.24 -0.20
N LEU A 50 15.35 -1.00 -0.42
CA LEU A 50 15.00 -0.52 -1.76
C LEU A 50 16.21 -0.54 -2.70
N LYS A 51 17.39 -0.10 -2.24
CA LYS A 51 18.64 -0.06 -3.02
C LYS A 51 19.15 -1.45 -3.45
N SER A 52 18.56 -2.54 -2.98
CA SER A 52 18.81 -3.87 -3.55
C SER A 52 18.31 -3.99 -5.00
N VAL A 53 17.41 -3.11 -5.42
CA VAL A 53 16.93 -2.98 -6.80
C VAL A 53 17.70 -1.86 -7.51
N PRO A 54 18.28 -2.10 -8.70
CA PRO A 54 19.12 -1.12 -9.40
C PRO A 54 18.46 0.24 -9.59
N TYR A 55 17.19 0.26 -9.99
CA TYR A 55 16.40 1.49 -10.16
C TYR A 55 16.41 2.38 -8.90
N PHE A 56 16.14 1.80 -7.73
CA PHE A 56 16.12 2.55 -6.48
C PHE A 56 17.53 2.89 -6.00
N ASN A 57 18.52 2.07 -6.32
CA ASN A 57 19.92 2.41 -6.04
C ASN A 57 20.28 3.74 -6.70
N ASP A 58 20.05 3.85 -8.00
CA ASP A 58 20.38 5.04 -8.78
C ASP A 58 19.54 6.26 -8.36
N LEU A 59 18.24 6.04 -8.12
CA LEU A 59 17.32 7.09 -7.67
C LEU A 59 17.72 7.66 -6.30
N LEU A 60 18.18 6.81 -5.38
CA LEU A 60 18.43 7.17 -3.99
C LEU A 60 19.92 7.44 -3.68
N SER A 61 20.83 7.38 -4.65
CA SER A 61 22.27 7.53 -4.44
C SER A 61 22.84 8.93 -4.65
N GLY A 62 22.06 9.93 -5.09
CA GLY A 62 22.47 11.35 -4.92
C GLY A 62 22.52 12.23 -6.16
N THR A 63 22.11 11.77 -7.35
CA THR A 63 22.10 12.62 -8.57
C THR A 63 20.74 13.24 -8.87
N PHE A 64 19.69 12.79 -8.19
CA PHE A 64 18.32 13.21 -8.44
C PHE A 64 17.74 13.99 -7.25
N ALA A 65 16.75 14.85 -7.50
CA ALA A 65 16.10 15.64 -6.45
C ALA A 65 15.42 14.78 -5.37
N GLU A 66 15.09 13.53 -5.70
CA GLU A 66 14.55 12.51 -4.82
C GLU A 66 15.57 11.99 -3.80
N ALA A 67 16.86 12.17 -4.06
CA ALA A 67 17.92 11.82 -3.12
C ALA A 67 18.11 12.88 -2.03
N GLU A 68 17.54 14.08 -2.20
CA GLU A 68 17.57 15.13 -1.18
C GLU A 68 16.77 14.72 0.06
N SER A 69 17.34 15.00 1.22
CA SER A 69 16.70 14.74 2.50
C SER A 69 15.68 15.84 2.81
N LYS A 70 14.42 15.46 2.92
CA LYS A 70 13.25 16.31 3.20
C LYS A 70 12.59 15.90 4.51
N ASP A 71 11.75 16.77 5.06
CA ASP A 71 11.00 16.46 6.29
C ASP A 71 9.78 15.59 5.98
N PHE A 72 9.73 14.39 6.55
CA PHE A 72 8.61 13.47 6.40
C PHE A 72 7.34 13.90 7.11
N SER A 73 7.46 14.85 8.04
CA SER A 73 6.33 15.39 8.79
C SER A 73 5.37 16.22 7.93
N GLU A 74 5.76 16.56 6.71
CA GLU A 74 4.91 17.27 5.75
C GLU A 74 3.62 16.48 5.48
N ALA A 75 2.49 17.14 5.72
CA ALA A 75 1.18 16.58 5.48
C ALA A 75 0.97 16.34 3.99
N ILE A 76 0.29 15.24 3.68
CA ILE A 76 -0.15 14.96 2.31
C ILE A 76 -1.43 15.74 2.07
N ASP A 77 -1.53 16.44 0.95
CA ASP A 77 -2.77 17.09 0.54
C ASP A 77 -3.77 16.02 0.04
N ASP A 78 -4.74 15.67 0.88
CA ASP A 78 -5.79 14.69 0.55
C ASP A 78 -6.64 15.08 -0.67
N GLY A 79 -6.68 16.38 -1.02
CA GLY A 79 -7.40 16.92 -2.18
C GLY A 79 -6.60 16.86 -3.48
N GLU A 80 -5.33 16.50 -3.42
CA GLU A 80 -4.47 16.45 -4.60
C GLU A 80 -4.94 15.36 -5.58
N THR A 81 -4.94 15.72 -6.87
CA THR A 81 -5.21 14.80 -7.97
C THR A 81 -3.99 14.68 -8.88
N ALA A 82 -3.79 13.53 -9.50
CA ALA A 82 -2.77 13.32 -10.50
C ALA A 82 -3.32 13.66 -11.89
N GLU A 83 -2.87 14.78 -12.45
CA GLU A 83 -3.28 15.23 -13.78
C GLU A 83 -2.70 14.36 -14.91
N ASP A 84 -1.44 13.90 -14.76
CA ASP A 84 -0.71 13.08 -15.73
C ASP A 84 -0.40 11.69 -15.16
N TYR A 85 -1.44 10.96 -14.77
CA TYR A 85 -1.27 9.64 -14.18
C TYR A 85 -0.95 8.60 -15.26
N GLY A 86 0.24 8.01 -15.21
CA GLY A 86 0.78 7.15 -16.26
C GLY A 86 0.03 5.84 -16.50
N TYR A 87 -0.94 5.44 -15.66
CA TYR A 87 -1.69 4.20 -15.84
C TYR A 87 -3.14 4.22 -15.32
N TYR A 88 -4.02 4.99 -15.95
CA TYR A 88 -5.43 5.12 -15.54
C TYR A 88 -6.23 3.81 -15.50
N SER A 89 -5.80 2.75 -16.20
CA SER A 89 -6.51 1.46 -16.27
C SER A 89 -6.14 0.49 -15.12
N ASP A 90 -5.23 0.90 -14.21
CA ASP A 90 -4.76 0.06 -13.10
C ASP A 90 -5.94 -0.51 -12.30
N SER A 91 -5.94 -1.83 -12.09
CA SER A 91 -7.02 -2.53 -11.38
C SER A 91 -6.93 -2.46 -9.87
N ASP A 92 -5.84 -1.88 -9.38
CA ASP A 92 -5.56 -1.72 -7.96
C ASP A 92 -5.89 -0.31 -7.46
N LEU A 93 -6.42 0.55 -8.34
CA LEU A 93 -7.11 1.77 -7.97
C LEU A 93 -8.52 1.43 -7.48
N GLU A 94 -8.90 2.00 -6.35
CA GLU A 94 -10.28 1.98 -5.87
C GLU A 94 -11.13 2.89 -6.76
N ASP A 95 -12.32 2.44 -7.14
CA ASP A 95 -13.28 3.28 -7.86
C ASP A 95 -14.26 3.90 -6.84
N ASP A 96 -14.66 5.16 -7.07
CA ASP A 96 -15.66 5.80 -6.23
C ASP A 96 -17.06 5.26 -6.57
N ASP A 97 -17.43 4.16 -5.91
CA ASP A 97 -18.77 3.59 -6.00
C ASP A 97 -19.76 4.56 -5.33
N HIS A 98 -20.52 5.32 -6.12
CA HIS A 98 -21.69 6.04 -5.64
C HIS A 98 -22.75 5.04 -5.15
N VAL A 99 -22.63 4.54 -3.92
CA VAL A 99 -23.80 4.06 -3.18
C VAL A 99 -24.66 5.28 -2.89
N ALA A 100 -25.64 5.52 -3.76
CA ALA A 100 -26.78 6.36 -3.46
C ALA A 100 -27.48 5.75 -2.23
N ASN A 101 -27.07 6.18 -1.04
CA ASN A 101 -27.80 5.92 0.19
C ASN A 101 -29.18 6.54 0.00
N SER A 102 -30.15 5.66 -0.25
CA SER A 102 -31.56 5.97 -0.09
C SER A 102 -31.77 6.25 1.40
N THR A 103 -31.76 7.53 1.74
CA THR A 103 -32.20 8.06 3.03
C THR A 103 -33.64 7.63 3.29
N GLY A 104 -33.86 6.82 4.34
CA GLY A 104 -35.14 6.62 5.00
C GLY A 104 -35.02 6.97 6.49
N PRO A 105 -36.05 7.52 7.14
CA PRO A 105 -35.87 8.48 8.22
C PRO A 105 -35.65 7.87 9.61
N LEU A 106 -34.96 8.67 10.41
CA LEU A 106 -34.80 8.63 11.86
C LEU A 106 -36.14 8.40 12.59
N GLU A 107 -36.22 7.36 13.44
CA GLU A 107 -37.13 7.38 14.59
C GLU A 107 -36.37 7.09 15.88
N THR A 108 -36.33 8.14 16.68
CA THR A 108 -35.88 8.23 18.06
C THR A 108 -36.91 7.54 18.96
N ALA A 109 -36.50 6.54 19.74
CA ALA A 109 -37.26 6.13 20.92
C ALA A 109 -36.32 5.63 22.01
N ALA A 110 -36.20 6.46 23.05
CA ALA A 110 -35.60 6.09 24.32
C ALA A 110 -36.46 5.02 25.02
N SER A 111 -35.81 4.05 25.66
CA SER A 111 -36.37 3.40 26.84
C SER A 111 -35.26 2.88 27.74
N SER A 112 -35.25 3.43 28.93
CA SER A 112 -34.51 3.06 30.14
C SER A 112 -34.86 1.66 30.64
N GLY A 113 -33.87 1.00 31.25
CA GLY A 113 -34.03 -0.25 32.01
C GLY A 113 -32.74 -0.59 32.74
N GLU A 114 -32.67 -0.20 34.01
CA GLU A 114 -31.64 -0.61 34.98
C GLU A 114 -31.89 -2.06 35.42
N ASP A 115 -30.84 -2.89 35.54
CA ASP A 115 -30.74 -3.82 36.67
C ASP A 115 -29.29 -4.22 36.94
N SER A 116 -28.94 -4.26 38.23
CA SER A 116 -27.61 -4.52 38.79
C SER A 116 -27.45 -6.00 39.13
N SER A 117 -26.24 -6.54 38.99
CA SER A 117 -25.60 -7.28 40.10
C SER A 117 -24.15 -7.74 39.79
N SER A 118 -23.27 -7.32 40.69
CA SER A 118 -22.17 -8.10 41.30
C SER A 118 -20.83 -8.27 40.57
N GLN A 119 -19.86 -7.43 40.95
CA GLN A 119 -18.43 -7.82 41.04
C GLN A 119 -18.18 -8.73 42.28
N PRO A 120 -16.98 -9.34 42.47
CA PRO A 120 -15.72 -8.66 42.88
C PRO A 120 -14.49 -9.21 42.09
N SER A 121 -13.24 -8.73 42.09
CA SER A 121 -12.39 -7.85 42.91
C SER A 121 -11.07 -7.68 42.11
N SER A 122 -10.67 -6.46 41.75
CA SER A 122 -9.57 -5.69 42.35
C SER A 122 -8.17 -6.34 42.38
N TYR A 123 -7.32 -5.95 41.41
CA TYR A 123 -5.92 -5.57 41.62
C TYR A 123 -5.52 -4.56 40.53
N PHE A 124 -5.90 -3.29 40.70
CA PHE A 124 -5.24 -2.17 40.03
C PHE A 124 -4.41 -1.45 41.08
N GLY A 125 -3.09 -1.65 41.01
CA GLY A 125 -2.13 -0.84 41.74
C GLY A 125 -2.13 0.57 41.17
N ASN A 126 -2.57 1.52 41.99
CA ASN A 126 -2.30 2.94 41.78
C ASN A 126 -0.82 3.19 42.08
N ASP A 127 0.00 3.27 41.04
CA ASP A 127 1.27 3.97 41.11
C ASP A 127 1.17 5.23 40.24
N ASN A 128 0.77 6.33 40.89
CA ASN A 128 0.97 7.68 40.41
C ASN A 128 2.49 7.94 40.38
N LEU A 129 3.16 7.46 39.34
CA LEU A 129 4.41 8.05 38.90
C LEU A 129 4.06 9.28 38.07
N PRO A 130 4.62 10.47 38.36
CA PRO A 130 4.56 11.56 37.41
C PRO A 130 5.43 11.14 36.22
N CYS A 131 4.85 10.43 35.26
CA CYS A 131 5.41 10.34 33.92
C CYS A 131 5.43 11.79 33.44
N ALA A 132 6.64 12.37 33.48
CA ALA A 132 6.93 13.60 32.80
C ALA A 132 6.20 13.55 31.45
N HIS A 133 5.45 14.61 31.15
CA HIS A 133 5.18 15.00 29.79
C HIS A 133 6.56 15.14 29.12
N ASP A 134 7.10 14.02 28.68
CA ASP A 134 8.21 13.99 27.76
C ASP A 134 7.57 14.49 26.48
N ASP A 135 7.65 15.81 26.30
CA ASP A 135 7.62 16.42 24.99
C ASP A 135 8.64 15.63 24.16
N PHE A 136 8.17 14.54 23.56
CA PHE A 136 8.77 13.89 22.41
C PHE A 136 8.75 14.98 21.34
N ARG A 137 9.71 15.91 21.46
CA ARG A 137 10.09 16.89 20.46
C ARG A 137 10.14 16.07 19.20
N LYS A 138 9.15 16.29 18.32
CA LYS A 138 9.09 15.69 17.00
C LYS A 138 10.43 15.98 16.36
N ARG A 139 11.39 15.05 16.50
CA ARG A 139 12.65 15.18 15.80
C ARG A 139 12.23 15.23 14.34
N PRO A 140 12.62 16.25 13.57
CA PRO A 140 12.27 16.31 12.16
C PRO A 140 12.69 14.98 11.55
N GLN A 141 11.71 14.21 11.08
CA GLN A 141 11.96 12.90 10.50
C GLN A 141 12.49 13.16 9.10
N GLN A 142 13.78 13.46 9.03
CA GLN A 142 14.45 13.69 7.76
C GLN A 142 14.60 12.36 7.00
N GLY A 143 14.33 12.37 5.70
CA GLY A 143 14.58 11.25 4.81
C GLY A 143 14.20 11.57 3.36
N LYS A 144 14.14 10.56 2.49
CA LYS A 144 13.90 10.74 1.05
C LYS A 144 12.42 10.67 0.71
N ILE A 145 11.90 11.65 -0.03
CA ILE A 145 10.50 11.66 -0.49
C ILE A 145 10.46 11.45 -1.99
N ILE A 146 9.80 10.37 -2.42
CA ILE A 146 9.54 10.05 -3.83
C ILE A 146 8.03 10.20 -4.08
N LYS A 147 7.66 10.74 -5.24
CA LYS A 147 6.28 10.74 -5.71
C LYS A 147 6.15 9.86 -6.94
N VAL A 148 5.14 9.00 -6.96
CA VAL A 148 4.90 8.04 -8.03
C VAL A 148 3.49 8.21 -8.58
N GLN A 149 3.40 8.41 -9.89
CA GLN A 149 2.17 8.74 -10.60
C GLN A 149 1.86 7.76 -11.73
N ASP A 150 2.47 6.59 -11.78
CA ASP A 150 2.28 5.63 -12.88
C ASP A 150 1.74 4.26 -12.44
N VAL A 151 1.62 4.00 -11.13
CA VAL A 151 1.16 2.71 -10.57
C VAL A 151 0.45 2.93 -9.23
N ALA A 152 -0.58 2.13 -8.94
CA ALA A 152 -1.42 2.31 -7.76
C ALA A 152 -0.72 1.99 -6.43
N PHE A 153 -1.22 2.61 -5.36
CA PHE A 153 -0.75 2.42 -3.99
C PHE A 153 -0.70 0.94 -3.56
N VAL A 154 -1.74 0.14 -3.84
CA VAL A 154 -1.82 -1.27 -3.41
C VAL A 154 -0.75 -2.12 -4.10
N THR A 155 -0.48 -1.86 -5.38
CA THR A 155 0.57 -2.50 -6.16
C THR A 155 1.94 -2.25 -5.51
N TRP A 156 2.26 -0.99 -5.19
CA TRP A 156 3.53 -0.63 -4.56
C TRP A 156 3.67 -1.19 -3.14
N ARG A 157 2.59 -1.21 -2.38
CA ARG A 157 2.57 -1.82 -1.04
C ARG A 157 2.93 -3.31 -1.13
N SER A 158 2.40 -4.01 -2.13
CA SER A 158 2.69 -5.42 -2.38
C SER A 158 4.11 -5.64 -2.87
N LEU A 159 4.62 -4.77 -3.74
CA LEU A 159 6.02 -4.78 -4.17
C LEU A 159 6.98 -4.61 -2.97
N PHE A 160 6.74 -3.63 -2.10
CA PHE A 160 7.59 -3.42 -0.92
C PHE A 160 7.54 -4.62 0.01
N PHE A 161 6.34 -5.16 0.26
CA PHE A 161 6.20 -6.38 1.05
C PHE A 161 6.98 -7.55 0.44
N TYR A 162 6.96 -7.72 -0.89
CA TYR A 162 7.78 -8.70 -1.59
C TYR A 162 9.27 -8.46 -1.40
N LEU A 163 9.76 -7.21 -1.51
CA LEU A 163 11.18 -6.90 -1.28
C LEU A 163 11.64 -7.23 0.15
N TYR A 164 10.73 -7.18 1.13
CA TYR A 164 11.03 -7.58 2.50
C TYR A 164 10.92 -9.09 2.75
N THR A 165 9.96 -9.76 2.12
CA THR A 165 9.51 -11.11 2.55
C THR A 165 9.63 -12.19 1.49
N ASP A 166 9.99 -11.83 0.26
CA ASP A 166 9.91 -12.67 -0.94
C ASP A 166 8.50 -13.25 -1.19
N SER A 167 7.45 -12.67 -0.58
CA SER A 167 6.05 -13.12 -0.67
C SER A 167 5.17 -12.07 -1.32
N ILE A 168 4.27 -12.51 -2.20
CA ILE A 168 3.28 -11.65 -2.85
C ILE A 168 1.99 -12.44 -3.13
N GLN A 169 0.85 -11.76 -3.09
CA GLN A 169 -0.44 -12.33 -3.45
C GLN A 169 -1.07 -11.54 -4.59
N PHE A 170 -1.66 -12.28 -5.53
CA PHE A 170 -2.29 -11.70 -6.71
C PHE A 170 -3.80 -11.83 -6.66
N ALA A 171 -4.47 -10.73 -6.92
CA ALA A 171 -5.89 -10.68 -7.10
C ALA A 171 -6.33 -11.40 -8.39
N PRO A 172 -7.56 -11.94 -8.45
CA PRO A 172 -8.15 -12.48 -9.68
C PRO A 172 -8.18 -11.44 -10.79
N LEU A 173 -8.07 -11.85 -12.06
CA LEU A 173 -8.16 -10.91 -13.18
C LEU A 173 -9.55 -10.24 -13.19
N LYS A 174 -9.62 -8.95 -13.59
CA LYS A 174 -10.90 -8.23 -13.76
C LYS A 174 -11.91 -9.02 -14.63
N SER A 175 -11.41 -9.76 -15.62
CA SER A 175 -12.21 -10.60 -16.52
C SER A 175 -12.82 -11.85 -15.87
N GLN A 176 -12.41 -12.22 -14.65
CA GLN A 176 -13.01 -13.32 -13.88
C GLN A 176 -14.25 -12.89 -13.06
N GLY A 177 -14.63 -11.61 -13.14
CA GLY A 177 -15.85 -11.07 -12.53
C GLY A 177 -15.60 -10.19 -11.31
N ALA A 178 -16.26 -9.03 -11.27
CA ALA A 178 -16.08 -8.01 -10.24
C ALA A 178 -16.47 -8.51 -8.83
N ASN A 179 -17.60 -9.20 -8.69
CA ASN A 179 -18.09 -9.70 -7.40
C ASN A 179 -17.15 -10.73 -6.78
N ALA A 180 -16.71 -11.71 -7.58
CA ALA A 180 -15.76 -12.74 -7.15
C ALA A 180 -14.42 -12.12 -6.75
N ARG A 181 -13.92 -11.14 -7.52
CA ARG A 181 -12.71 -10.39 -7.19
C ARG A 181 -12.87 -9.63 -5.86
N ALA A 182 -13.95 -8.87 -5.69
CA ALA A 182 -14.20 -8.09 -4.47
C ALA A 182 -14.32 -8.97 -3.22
N GLN A 183 -14.99 -10.13 -3.34
CA GLN A 183 -15.05 -11.12 -2.27
C GLN A 183 -13.65 -11.66 -1.91
N TYR A 184 -12.89 -12.09 -2.91
CA TYR A 184 -11.53 -12.59 -2.71
C TYR A 184 -10.62 -11.56 -2.03
N LEU A 185 -10.68 -10.29 -2.47
CA LEU A 185 -9.88 -9.22 -1.86
C LEU A 185 -10.21 -9.03 -0.38
N ARG A 186 -11.49 -9.09 0.00
CA ARG A 186 -11.90 -9.00 1.42
C ARG A 186 -11.41 -10.18 2.25
N GLU A 187 -11.51 -11.39 1.72
CA GLU A 187 -11.10 -12.62 2.42
C GLU A 187 -9.58 -12.73 2.59
N GLN A 188 -8.82 -12.24 1.61
CA GLN A 188 -7.36 -12.36 1.61
C GLN A 188 -6.63 -11.16 2.23
N THR A 189 -7.34 -10.07 2.52
CA THR A 189 -6.76 -8.93 3.23
C THR A 189 -6.74 -9.21 4.73
N THR A 190 -5.55 -9.48 5.26
CA THR A 190 -5.33 -9.77 6.68
C THR A 190 -4.23 -8.87 7.25
N PRO A 191 -4.14 -8.66 8.58
CA PRO A 191 -3.16 -7.73 9.16
C PRO A 191 -1.69 -8.09 8.90
N ASP A 192 -1.40 -9.35 8.62
CA ASP A 192 -0.06 -9.90 8.37
C ASP A 192 0.47 -9.67 6.93
N ARG A 193 -0.38 -9.21 6.01
CA ARG A 193 0.01 -9.02 4.60
C ARG A 193 -0.80 -7.93 3.89
N PRO A 194 -0.28 -7.33 2.80
CA PRO A 194 -1.05 -6.39 2.02
C PRO A 194 -2.23 -7.07 1.29
N PRO A 195 -3.26 -6.30 0.89
CA PRO A 195 -4.30 -6.80 -0.01
C PRO A 195 -3.66 -7.37 -1.30
N PRO A 196 -4.23 -8.44 -1.89
CA PRO A 196 -3.74 -8.94 -3.17
C PRO A 196 -3.79 -7.87 -4.26
N CYS A 197 -2.75 -7.83 -5.09
CA CYS A 197 -2.59 -6.84 -6.15
C CYS A 197 -2.75 -7.44 -7.55
N SER A 198 -2.81 -6.60 -8.56
CA SER A 198 -2.88 -6.93 -9.97
C SER A 198 -1.61 -7.65 -10.42
N PRO A 199 -1.70 -8.92 -10.86
CA PRO A 199 -0.55 -9.62 -11.40
C PRO A 199 -0.05 -8.94 -12.70
N LYS A 200 -0.96 -8.30 -13.45
CA LYS A 200 -0.64 -7.53 -14.66
C LYS A 200 0.22 -6.31 -14.35
N THR A 201 -0.19 -5.53 -13.35
CA THR A 201 0.54 -4.31 -12.96
C THR A 201 1.89 -4.69 -12.35
N ILE A 202 1.95 -5.76 -11.55
CA ILE A 202 3.21 -6.29 -11.01
C ILE A 202 4.15 -6.78 -12.12
N TYR A 203 3.64 -7.52 -13.12
CA TYR A 203 4.46 -7.96 -14.26
C TYR A 203 5.10 -6.76 -14.98
N SER A 204 4.32 -5.70 -15.22
CA SER A 204 4.80 -4.48 -15.87
C SER A 204 5.87 -3.76 -15.04
N ILE A 205 5.59 -3.46 -13.76
CA ILE A 205 6.55 -2.75 -12.91
C ILE A 205 7.79 -3.60 -12.60
N ALA A 206 7.66 -4.92 -12.41
CA ALA A 206 8.80 -5.80 -12.20
C ALA A 206 9.70 -5.89 -13.45
N THR A 207 9.12 -5.77 -14.64
CA THR A 207 9.89 -5.65 -15.89
C THR A 207 10.64 -4.33 -15.93
N LYS A 208 9.98 -3.20 -15.61
CA LYS A 208 10.59 -1.86 -15.55
C LYS A 208 11.71 -1.75 -14.51
N LEU A 209 11.55 -2.41 -13.36
CA LEU A 209 12.51 -2.42 -12.25
C LEU A 209 13.56 -3.54 -12.37
N GLU A 210 13.49 -4.35 -13.42
CA GLU A 210 14.39 -5.49 -13.68
C GLU A 210 14.40 -6.59 -12.59
N ILE A 211 13.30 -6.73 -11.84
CA ILE A 211 13.14 -7.75 -10.79
C ILE A 211 12.64 -9.05 -11.45
N LYS A 212 13.55 -9.78 -12.10
CA LYS A 212 13.20 -10.97 -12.92
C LYS A 212 12.37 -12.02 -12.17
N ALA A 213 12.74 -12.35 -10.93
CA ALA A 213 12.01 -13.34 -10.13
C ALA A 213 10.54 -12.94 -9.92
N LEU A 214 10.29 -11.68 -9.57
CA LEU A 214 8.93 -11.17 -9.38
C LEU A 214 8.14 -11.11 -10.68
N ARG A 215 8.79 -10.70 -11.77
CA ARG A 215 8.20 -10.69 -13.12
C ARG A 215 7.75 -12.10 -13.51
N ASP A 216 8.59 -13.11 -13.32
CA ASP A 216 8.29 -14.48 -13.71
C ASP A 216 7.15 -15.07 -12.84
N ILE A 217 7.15 -14.78 -11.53
CA ILE A 217 6.05 -15.13 -10.60
C ILE A 217 4.72 -14.50 -11.06
N ALA A 218 4.73 -13.23 -11.44
CA ALA A 218 3.54 -12.55 -11.94
C ALA A 218 3.08 -13.09 -13.30
N PHE A 219 4.01 -13.41 -14.19
CA PHE A 219 3.70 -14.01 -15.49
C PHE A 219 3.03 -15.37 -15.35
N ASP A 220 3.56 -16.24 -14.48
CA ASP A 220 2.98 -17.55 -14.21
C ASP A 220 1.56 -17.44 -13.62
N ASP A 221 1.34 -16.48 -12.72
CA ASP A 221 0.01 -16.20 -12.19
C ASP A 221 -0.97 -15.73 -13.28
N ILE A 222 -0.57 -14.79 -14.14
CA ILE A 222 -1.39 -14.35 -15.29
C ILE A 222 -1.74 -15.56 -16.16
N ARG A 223 -0.74 -16.37 -16.53
CA ARG A 223 -0.92 -17.55 -17.37
C ARG A 223 -1.87 -18.57 -16.75
N SER A 224 -1.84 -18.73 -15.42
CA SER A 224 -2.74 -19.64 -14.71
C SER A 224 -4.21 -19.17 -14.73
N LYS A 225 -4.45 -17.86 -14.86
CA LYS A 225 -5.78 -17.24 -14.80
C LYS A 225 -6.38 -16.94 -16.18
N VAL A 226 -5.56 -16.92 -17.23
CA VAL A 226 -6.04 -16.73 -18.61
C VAL A 226 -6.67 -18.03 -19.13
N THR A 227 -7.94 -17.94 -19.55
CA THR A 227 -8.72 -19.04 -20.11
C THR A 227 -9.27 -18.67 -21.48
N ALA A 228 -9.73 -19.64 -22.26
CA ALA A 228 -10.34 -19.38 -23.57
C ALA A 228 -11.55 -18.43 -23.50
N GLU A 229 -12.24 -18.39 -22.36
CA GLU A 229 -13.42 -17.56 -22.12
C GLU A 229 -13.06 -16.10 -21.80
N ASN A 230 -11.89 -15.87 -21.20
CA ASN A 230 -11.49 -14.53 -20.74
C ASN A 230 -10.34 -13.91 -21.55
N VAL A 231 -9.70 -14.69 -22.44
CA VAL A 231 -8.53 -14.27 -23.22
C VAL A 231 -8.85 -13.09 -24.14
N THR A 232 -10.02 -13.06 -24.76
CA THR A 232 -10.41 -11.95 -25.65
C THR A 232 -10.57 -10.65 -24.84
N ILE A 233 -11.24 -10.70 -23.70
CA ILE A 233 -11.37 -9.54 -22.79
C ILE A 233 -9.98 -9.11 -22.28
N ALA A 234 -9.09 -10.06 -21.98
CA ALA A 234 -7.75 -9.75 -21.53
C ALA A 234 -6.86 -9.14 -22.63
N LEU A 235 -6.94 -9.64 -23.87
CA LEU A 235 -6.17 -9.16 -25.03
C LEU A 235 -6.67 -7.81 -25.54
N PHE A 236 -7.97 -7.56 -25.53
CA PHE A 236 -8.54 -6.26 -25.90
C PHE A 236 -8.60 -5.28 -24.72
N SER A 237 -8.11 -5.68 -23.54
CA SER A 237 -7.88 -4.73 -22.46
C SER A 237 -6.61 -3.92 -22.72
N ASP A 238 -6.55 -2.74 -22.13
CA ASP A 238 -5.42 -1.80 -22.18
C ASP A 238 -4.10 -2.38 -21.59
N PHE A 239 -4.13 -3.64 -21.16
CA PHE A 239 -2.96 -4.40 -20.76
C PHE A 239 -2.11 -4.84 -21.96
N ALA A 240 -2.72 -5.15 -23.11
CA ALA A 240 -1.98 -5.62 -24.29
C ALA A 240 -1.55 -4.48 -25.25
N SER A 241 -1.95 -3.24 -24.96
CA SER A 241 -1.63 -2.05 -25.75
C SER A 241 -0.28 -1.41 -25.38
N ARG A 242 0.45 -1.97 -24.41
CA ARG A 242 1.72 -1.45 -23.89
C ARG A 242 2.86 -2.47 -23.97
#